data_AF-A0A6A7S8Z7-F1
#
_entry.id   AF-A0A6A7S8Z7-F1
#
_cell.length_a   1.000
_cell.length_b   1.000
_cell.length_c   1.000
_cell.angle_alpha   90.00
_cell.angle_beta   90.00
_cell.angle_gamma   90.00
#
_symmetry.space_group_name_H-M   'P 1'
#
loop_
_entity.id
_entity.type
_entity.pdbx_description
1 polymer ?
#
loop_
_entity_poly.entity_id
_entity_poly.type
_entity_poly.pdbx_seq_one_letter_code
_entity_poly.pdbx_strand_id
1 'polypeptide(L)'
;MSSDTVGRTADLEPLEQYLLRAFRSAACALQYEPDALARAVDAELGNAPAPADGDIMRRHFRALMATIARYGRRTIRFHATPCPCLGADEAAFLRLHGRMSSGSEANAIAHHLVEAEAVPTLLQHASVIALYCAQARPERGRTTAKHRCRSRRQRTRTAAGERLH
;
A
#
# COMPACT_ATOMS: atom_id res chain seq x y z
N MET A 1 8.91 -10.06 25.69
CA MET A 1 9.55 -9.47 24.51
C MET A 1 8.71 -9.87 23.32
N SER A 2 7.83 -8.99 22.85
CA SER A 2 6.91 -9.29 21.75
C SER A 2 7.73 -9.39 20.48
N SER A 3 7.80 -10.58 19.90
CA SER A 3 8.38 -10.77 18.57
C SER A 3 7.41 -10.15 17.59
N ASP A 4 7.55 -8.85 17.33
CA ASP A 4 6.84 -8.17 16.26
C ASP A 4 7.05 -9.00 14.99
N THR A 5 5.96 -9.52 14.42
CA THR A 5 6.00 -10.38 13.26
C THR A 5 6.69 -9.64 12.12
N VAL A 6 7.96 -9.96 11.87
CA VAL A 6 8.72 -9.45 10.74
C VAL A 6 8.07 -10.04 9.49
N GLY A 7 7.49 -9.19 8.64
CA GLY A 7 6.96 -9.61 7.35
C GLY A 7 8.08 -10.02 6.40
N ARG A 8 7.78 -10.69 5.29
CA ARG A 8 8.75 -10.94 4.22
C ARG A 8 8.41 -10.12 2.99
N THR A 9 9.44 -9.64 2.31
CA THR A 9 9.26 -8.90 1.05
C THR A 9 8.65 -9.75 -0.06
N ALA A 10 8.84 -11.07 0.00
CA ALA A 10 8.24 -12.03 -0.92
C ALA A 10 6.70 -12.08 -0.86
N ASP A 11 6.11 -11.64 0.26
CA ASP A 11 4.66 -11.64 0.46
C ASP A 11 3.99 -10.37 -0.11
N LEU A 12 4.79 -9.40 -0.57
CA LEU A 12 4.31 -8.13 -1.10
C LEU A 12 3.91 -8.25 -2.58
N GLU A 13 2.87 -7.50 -2.98
CA GLU A 13 2.55 -7.36 -4.40
C GLU A 13 3.71 -6.70 -5.16
N PRO A 14 3.87 -6.94 -6.48
CA PRO A 14 5.01 -6.41 -7.24
C PRO A 14 5.22 -4.89 -7.06
N LEU A 15 4.13 -4.12 -7.08
CA LEU A 15 4.20 -2.66 -6.89
C LEU A 15 4.64 -2.27 -5.46
N GLU A 16 4.20 -2.99 -4.44
CA GLU A 16 4.62 -2.78 -3.06
C GLU A 16 6.12 -3.07 -2.90
N GLN A 17 6.65 -4.06 -3.63
CA GLN A 17 8.09 -4.32 -3.67
C GLN A 17 8.87 -3.15 -4.28
N TYR A 18 8.37 -2.54 -5.36
CA TYR A 18 8.98 -1.33 -5.94
C TYR A 18 8.97 -0.17 -4.94
N LEU A 19 7.83 0.08 -4.28
CA LEU A 19 7.72 1.13 -3.26
C LEU A 19 8.67 0.89 -2.09
N LEU A 20 8.79 -0.36 -1.63
CA LEU A 20 9.70 -0.71 -0.54
C LEU A 20 11.17 -0.50 -0.94
N ARG A 21 11.58 -0.93 -2.13
CA ARG A 21 12.96 -0.70 -2.59
C ARG A 21 13.25 0.79 -2.74
N ALA A 22 12.32 1.57 -3.31
CA ALA A 22 12.42 3.02 -3.39
C ALA A 22 12.54 3.66 -2.00
N PHE A 23 11.79 3.18 -1.01
CA PHE A 23 11.86 3.66 0.37
C PHE A 23 13.24 3.41 0.97
N ARG A 24 13.78 2.19 0.84
CA ARG A 24 15.11 1.83 1.33
C ARG A 24 16.22 2.65 0.68
N SER A 25 16.19 2.75 -0.65
CA SER A 25 17.18 3.50 -1.42
C SER A 25 17.12 5.00 -1.10
N ALA A 26 15.91 5.56 -0.94
CA ALA A 26 15.73 6.95 -0.54
C ALA A 26 16.18 7.23 0.91
N ALA A 27 15.86 6.33 1.85
CA ALA A 27 16.30 6.47 3.24
C ALA A 27 17.82 6.38 3.36
N CYS A 28 18.45 5.47 2.61
CA CYS A 28 19.91 5.37 2.49
C CYS A 28 20.51 6.67 1.93
N ALA A 29 19.98 7.18 0.81
CA ALA A 29 20.44 8.44 0.22
C ALA A 29 20.30 9.61 1.22
N LEU A 30 19.17 9.76 1.89
CA LEU A 30 18.96 10.82 2.88
C LEU A 30 19.91 10.73 4.08
N GLN A 31 20.38 9.53 4.43
CA GLN A 31 21.32 9.32 5.54
C GLN A 31 22.79 9.55 5.15
N TYR A 32 23.18 9.21 3.92
CA TYR A 32 24.59 9.19 3.53
C TYR A 32 24.95 10.14 2.38
N GLU A 33 24.06 10.34 1.40
CA GLU A 33 24.26 11.19 0.23
C GLU A 33 22.95 11.89 -0.20
N PRO A 34 22.51 12.96 0.48
CA PRO A 34 21.20 13.57 0.24
C PRO A 34 20.97 14.01 -1.22
N ASP A 35 22.03 14.46 -1.89
CA ASP A 35 22.01 14.84 -3.32
C ASP A 35 21.72 13.66 -4.27
N ALA A 36 21.86 12.42 -3.79
CA ALA A 36 21.55 11.20 -4.54
C ALA A 36 20.06 10.81 -4.44
N LEU A 37 19.24 11.45 -3.61
CA LEU A 37 17.84 11.09 -3.39
C LEU A 37 17.05 10.98 -4.71
N ALA A 38 17.24 11.95 -5.62
CA ALA A 38 16.53 11.94 -6.89
C ALA A 38 16.85 10.71 -7.73
N ARG A 39 18.15 10.44 -7.92
CA ARG A 39 18.63 9.28 -8.68
C ARG A 39 18.20 7.96 -8.04
N ALA A 40 18.25 7.87 -6.70
CA ALA A 40 17.86 6.67 -5.97
C ALA A 40 16.38 6.33 -6.15
N VAL A 41 15.49 7.33 -6.10
CA VAL A 41 14.05 7.13 -6.32
C VAL A 41 13.77 6.79 -7.79
N ASP A 42 14.42 7.48 -8.73
CA ASP A 42 14.21 7.26 -10.16
C ASP A 42 14.69 5.87 -10.59
N ALA A 43 15.79 5.35 -10.04
CA ALA A 43 16.28 4.00 -10.33
C ALA A 43 15.29 2.90 -9.92
N GLU A 44 14.63 3.05 -8.77
CA GLU A 44 13.69 2.06 -8.28
C GLU A 44 12.31 2.20 -8.93
N LEU A 45 11.75 3.42 -8.94
CA LEU A 45 10.40 3.66 -9.45
C LEU A 45 10.33 3.84 -10.97
N GLY A 46 11.44 4.09 -11.66
CA GLY A 46 11.50 4.13 -13.13
C GLY A 46 11.23 2.78 -13.77
N ASN A 47 11.47 1.70 -13.02
CA ASN A 47 11.21 0.32 -13.45
C ASN A 47 9.83 -0.21 -13.02
N ALA A 48 9.07 0.58 -12.25
CA ALA A 48 7.73 0.18 -11.85
C ALA A 48 6.77 0.28 -13.04
N PRO A 49 5.79 -0.63 -13.18
CA PRO A 49 4.72 -0.47 -14.16
C PRO A 49 3.93 0.80 -13.83
N ALA A 50 4.18 1.87 -14.58
CA ALA A 50 3.65 3.20 -14.29
C ALA A 50 2.46 3.54 -15.20
N PRO A 51 1.45 4.26 -14.67
CA PRO A 51 0.55 5.05 -15.50
C PRO A 51 1.34 6.17 -16.21
N ALA A 52 0.73 6.83 -17.20
CA ALA A 52 1.36 7.88 -18.02
C ALA A 52 2.07 9.00 -17.23
N ASP A 53 1.67 9.26 -15.98
CA ASP A 53 2.15 10.38 -15.16
C ASP A 53 3.21 10.00 -14.09
N GLY A 54 4.06 8.99 -14.36
CA GLY A 54 5.06 8.49 -13.41
C GLY A 54 5.99 9.54 -12.79
N ASP A 55 6.24 10.67 -13.46
CA ASP A 55 7.03 11.79 -12.93
C ASP A 55 6.38 12.46 -11.72
N ILE A 56 5.05 12.61 -11.73
CA ILE A 56 4.31 13.23 -10.63
C ILE A 56 4.44 12.33 -9.40
N MET A 57 4.24 11.02 -9.55
CA MET A 57 4.43 10.05 -8.47
C MET A 57 5.84 10.15 -7.88
N ARG A 58 6.89 10.14 -8.71
CA ARG A 58 8.29 10.23 -8.25
C ARG A 58 8.57 11.54 -7.51
N ARG A 59 8.04 12.66 -7.97
CA ARG A 59 8.15 13.96 -7.27
C ARG A 59 7.48 13.91 -5.90
N HIS A 60 6.27 13.38 -5.79
CA HIS A 60 5.57 13.24 -4.51
C HIS A 60 6.26 12.24 -3.58
N PHE A 61 6.86 11.17 -4.12
CA PHE A 61 7.65 10.21 -3.34
C PHE A 61 8.88 10.87 -2.72
N ARG A 62 9.64 11.65 -3.50
CA ARG A 62 10.79 12.41 -2.98
C ARG A 62 10.38 13.41 -1.91
N ALA A 63 9.30 14.15 -2.14
CA ALA A 63 8.78 15.09 -1.17
C ALA A 63 8.34 14.39 0.13
N LEU A 64 7.66 13.24 0.03
CA LEU A 64 7.30 12.40 1.17
C LEU A 64 8.53 11.98 1.98
N MET A 65 9.57 11.46 1.32
CA MET A 65 10.79 11.03 2.00
C MET A 65 11.53 12.21 2.66
N ALA A 66 11.57 13.37 1.99
CA ALA A 66 12.13 14.59 2.58
C ALA A 66 11.31 15.08 3.79
N THR A 67 9.97 14.95 3.76
CA THR A 67 9.11 15.25 4.92
C THR A 67 9.44 14.32 6.08
N ILE A 68 9.57 13.01 5.86
CA ILE A 68 9.91 12.07 6.95
C ILE A 68 11.33 12.35 7.49
N ALA A 69 12.30 12.63 6.63
CA ALA A 69 13.65 12.96 7.09
C ALA A 69 13.71 14.24 7.94
N ARG A 70 12.91 15.25 7.59
CA ARG A 70 12.91 16.54 8.28
C ARG A 70 12.08 16.55 9.56
N TYR A 71 10.93 15.86 9.56
CA TYR A 71 9.94 15.92 10.64
C TYR A 71 9.71 14.58 11.32
N GLY A 72 10.57 13.58 11.07
CA GLY A 72 10.44 12.26 11.65
C GLY A 72 10.55 12.29 13.18
N ARG A 73 9.62 11.63 13.88
CA ARG A 73 9.62 11.57 15.36
C ARG A 73 10.78 10.76 15.93
N ARG A 74 11.38 9.94 15.07
CA ARG A 74 12.55 9.09 15.35
C ARG A 74 13.28 8.80 14.05
N THR A 75 14.53 8.38 14.17
CA THR A 75 15.30 7.86 13.05
C THR A 75 14.56 6.67 12.41
N ILE A 76 14.38 6.73 11.09
CA ILE A 76 13.83 5.62 10.31
C ILE A 76 14.81 4.45 10.37
N ARG A 77 14.31 3.28 10.75
CA ARG A 77 15.05 2.03 10.64
C ARG A 77 14.63 1.31 9.37
N PHE A 78 15.59 1.05 8.51
CA PHE A 78 15.37 0.35 7.25
C PHE A 78 16.42 -0.74 7.10
N HIS A 79 16.04 -1.80 6.38
CA HIS A 79 17.01 -2.81 5.99
C HIS A 79 17.74 -2.39 4.72
N ALA A 80 18.92 -2.98 4.49
CA ALA A 80 19.59 -2.86 3.20
C ALA A 80 18.66 -3.33 2.06
N THR A 81 18.77 -2.72 0.88
CA THR A 81 17.92 -3.01 -0.29
C THR A 81 17.73 -4.52 -0.58
N PRO A 82 18.76 -5.40 -0.55
CA PRO A 82 18.58 -6.82 -0.84
C PRO A 82 17.99 -7.65 0.32
N CYS A 83 17.75 -7.07 1.50
CA CYS A 83 17.26 -7.81 2.66
C CYS A 83 15.83 -8.34 2.45
N PRO A 84 15.54 -9.62 2.72
CA PRO A 84 14.21 -10.20 2.52
C PRO A 84 13.21 -9.87 3.65
N CYS A 85 13.68 -9.26 4.74
CA CYS A 85 12.85 -8.91 5.89
C CYS A 85 12.03 -7.65 5.63
N LEU A 86 10.91 -7.48 6.33
CA LEU A 86 10.11 -6.27 6.36
C LEU A 86 10.09 -5.72 7.79
N GLY A 87 10.79 -4.59 8.00
CA GLY A 87 10.89 -3.90 9.28
C GLY A 87 9.63 -3.13 9.64
N ALA A 88 9.55 -2.67 10.89
CA ALA A 88 8.38 -1.96 11.40
C ALA A 88 8.07 -0.65 10.64
N ASP A 89 9.09 0.15 10.32
CA ASP A 89 8.94 1.39 9.56
C ASP A 89 8.55 1.13 8.12
N GLU A 90 9.16 0.11 7.51
CA GLU A 90 8.85 -0.33 6.16
C GLU A 90 7.39 -0.79 6.05
N ALA A 91 6.93 -1.58 7.03
CA ALA A 91 5.55 -2.01 7.12
C ALA A 91 4.59 -0.84 7.40
N ALA A 92 4.97 0.12 8.26
CA ALA A 92 4.17 1.31 8.52
C ALA A 92 4.02 2.17 7.26
N PHE A 93 5.11 2.36 6.51
CA PHE A 93 5.12 3.05 5.23
C PHE A 93 4.17 2.38 4.21
N LEU A 94 4.27 1.06 4.02
CA LEU A 94 3.36 0.35 3.10
C LEU A 94 1.90 0.42 3.55
N ARG A 95 1.64 0.27 4.86
CA ARG A 95 0.28 0.40 5.42
C ARG A 95 -0.29 1.80 5.24
N LEU A 96 0.52 2.86 5.35
CA LEU A 96 0.08 4.23 5.12
C LEU A 96 -0.59 4.35 3.75
N HIS A 97 0.09 3.89 2.69
CA HIS A 97 -0.43 3.93 1.33
C HIS A 97 -1.65 3.01 1.14
N GLY A 98 -1.62 1.81 1.70
CA GLY A 98 -2.74 0.87 1.63
C GLY A 98 -4.01 1.33 2.35
N ARG A 99 -3.89 2.27 3.31
CA ARG A 99 -5.00 2.79 4.13
C ARG A 99 -5.42 4.21 3.80
N MET A 100 -4.92 4.81 2.72
CA MET A 100 -5.30 6.16 2.32
C MET A 100 -6.80 6.33 2.06
N SER A 101 -7.53 5.26 1.74
CA SER A 101 -9.00 5.29 1.60
C SER A 101 -9.75 5.31 2.94
N SER A 102 -9.13 4.85 4.04
CA SER A 102 -9.70 4.89 5.40
C SER A 102 -8.97 5.95 6.24
N GLY A 103 -9.22 7.23 5.93
CA GLY A 103 -8.42 8.37 6.41
C GLY A 103 -8.05 8.39 7.90
N SER A 104 -8.84 7.80 8.81
CA SER A 104 -8.51 7.69 10.24
C SER A 104 -7.30 6.77 10.51
N GLU A 105 -7.20 5.62 9.85
CA GLU A 105 -6.06 4.70 10.01
C GLU A 105 -4.78 5.29 9.41
N ALA A 106 -4.87 5.89 8.23
CA ALA A 106 -3.74 6.58 7.59
C ALA A 106 -3.20 7.71 8.48
N ASN A 107 -4.11 8.48 9.11
CA ASN A 107 -3.73 9.55 10.01
C ASN A 107 -2.98 9.03 11.25
N ALA A 108 -3.46 7.94 11.86
CA ALA A 108 -2.79 7.31 12.99
C ALA A 108 -1.38 6.84 12.63
N ILE A 109 -1.21 6.22 11.45
CA ILE A 109 0.10 5.80 10.94
C ILE A 109 1.01 7.01 10.70
N ALA A 110 0.49 8.09 10.12
CA ALA A 110 1.25 9.32 9.88
C ALA A 110 1.79 9.93 11.19
N HIS A 111 0.97 9.98 12.24
CA HIS A 111 1.38 10.43 13.59
C HIS A 111 2.45 9.55 14.26
N HIS A 112 2.64 8.31 13.80
CA HIS A 112 3.74 7.45 14.24
C HIS A 112 5.04 7.72 13.49
N LEU A 113 4.97 8.28 12.28
CA LEU A 113 6.13 8.55 11.44
C LEU A 113 6.69 9.96 11.65
N VAL A 114 5.83 10.98 11.65
CA VAL A 114 6.23 12.39 11.69
C VAL A 114 5.55 13.17 12.80
N GLU A 115 6.13 14.31 13.17
CA GLU A 115 5.54 15.27 14.10
C GLU A 115 4.19 15.78 13.61
N ALA A 116 3.31 16.14 14.56
CA ALA A 116 1.91 16.45 14.28
C ALA A 116 1.71 17.55 13.22
N GLU A 117 2.60 18.55 13.18
CA GLU A 117 2.55 19.64 12.19
C GLU A 117 2.81 19.18 10.75
N ALA A 118 3.55 18.08 10.55
CA ALA A 118 3.92 17.58 9.24
C ALA A 118 2.96 16.51 8.70
N VAL A 119 2.03 16.03 9.54
CA VAL A 119 1.06 14.99 9.19
C VAL A 119 0.21 15.36 7.97
N PRO A 120 -0.37 16.57 7.85
CA PRO A 120 -1.17 16.93 6.67
C PRO A 120 -0.35 16.86 5.37
N THR A 121 0.89 17.37 5.39
CA THR A 121 1.80 17.33 4.24
C THR A 121 2.18 15.90 3.87
N LEU A 122 2.48 15.05 4.86
CA LEU A 122 2.78 13.64 4.64
C LEU A 122 1.60 12.93 3.97
N LEU A 123 0.38 13.12 4.50
CA LEU A 123 -0.85 12.53 3.96
C LEU A 123 -1.16 13.04 2.55
N GLN A 124 -0.89 14.31 2.25
CA GLN A 124 -1.04 14.87 0.91
C GLN A 124 -0.12 14.16 -0.11
N HIS A 125 1.15 13.92 0.23
CA HIS A 125 2.03 13.17 -0.67
C HIS A 125 1.64 11.70 -0.76
N ALA A 126 1.26 11.09 0.37
CA ALA A 126 0.85 9.69 0.42
C ALA A 126 -0.43 9.41 -0.38
N SER A 127 -1.38 10.35 -0.41
CA SER A 127 -2.63 10.22 -1.19
C SER A 127 -2.36 10.21 -2.69
N VAL A 128 -1.47 11.08 -3.18
CA VAL A 128 -1.06 11.10 -4.58
C VAL A 128 -0.41 9.76 -4.92
N ILE A 129 0.58 9.31 -4.15
CA ILE A 129 1.25 8.02 -4.42
C ILE A 129 0.24 6.85 -4.42
N ALA A 130 -0.69 6.82 -3.46
CA ALA A 130 -1.70 5.77 -3.37
C ALA A 130 -2.66 5.77 -4.58
N LEU A 131 -3.06 6.94 -5.07
CA LEU A 131 -3.88 7.07 -6.28
C LEU A 131 -3.18 6.44 -7.50
N TYR A 132 -1.89 6.72 -7.68
CA TYR A 132 -1.11 6.14 -8.77
C TYR A 132 -0.98 4.62 -8.63
N CYS A 133 -0.82 4.14 -7.41
CA CYS A 133 -0.75 2.70 -7.16
C CYS A 133 -2.07 2.01 -7.48
N ALA A 134 -3.20 2.66 -7.21
CA ALA A 134 -4.51 2.15 -7.58
C ALA A 134 -4.71 2.10 -9.11
N GLN A 135 -4.20 3.08 -9.86
CA GLN A 135 -4.28 3.13 -11.32
C GLN A 135 -3.35 2.12 -12.01
N ALA A 136 -2.17 1.85 -11.43
CA ALA A 136 -1.21 0.87 -11.95
C ALA A 136 -1.67 -0.58 -11.79
N ARG A 137 -2.65 -0.84 -10.92
CA ARG A 137 -3.25 -2.16 -10.79
C ARG A 137 -4.15 -2.39 -12.01
N PRO A 138 -3.84 -3.36 -12.88
CA PRO A 138 -4.78 -3.72 -13.96
C PRO A 138 -6.11 -4.08 -13.32
N GLU A 139 -7.22 -3.64 -13.92
CA GLU A 139 -8.57 -4.00 -13.46
C GLU A 139 -8.62 -5.52 -13.30
N ARG A 140 -8.56 -6.02 -12.05
CA ARG A 140 -8.93 -7.41 -11.76
C ARG A 140 -10.37 -7.51 -12.23
N GLY A 141 -10.56 -8.24 -13.33
CA GLY A 141 -11.75 -8.16 -14.15
C GLY A 141 -13.01 -8.08 -13.30
N ARG A 142 -13.87 -7.10 -13.62
CA ARG A 142 -15.29 -7.17 -13.30
C ARG A 142 -15.81 -8.49 -13.86
N THR A 143 -15.70 -9.55 -13.08
CA THR A 143 -16.47 -10.76 -13.30
C THR A 143 -17.90 -10.31 -13.04
N THR A 144 -18.63 -10.09 -14.12
CA THR A 144 -20.08 -10.02 -14.07
C THR A 144 -20.55 -11.40 -13.61
N ALA A 145 -20.54 -11.61 -12.29
CA ALA A 145 -21.25 -12.69 -11.66
C ALA A 145 -22.73 -12.41 -11.91
N LYS A 146 -23.20 -12.86 -13.08
CA LYS A 146 -24.61 -13.11 -13.36
C LYS A 146 -25.07 -14.07 -12.28
N HIS A 147 -25.58 -13.53 -11.19
CA HIS A 147 -26.49 -14.20 -10.29
C HIS A 147 -27.73 -14.60 -11.10
N ARG A 148 -27.64 -15.70 -11.85
CA ARG A 148 -28.80 -16.57 -12.08
C ARG A 148 -28.91 -17.48 -10.87
N CYS A 149 -29.31 -16.89 -9.74
CA CYS A 149 -30.01 -17.61 -8.71
C CYS A 149 -31.38 -17.97 -9.30
N ARG A 150 -31.47 -19.11 -9.98
CA ARG A 150 -32.76 -19.71 -10.32
C ARG A 150 -33.38 -20.15 -9.00
N SER A 151 -34.33 -19.35 -8.56
CA SER A 151 -35.19 -19.55 -7.40
C SER A 151 -35.77 -20.96 -7.40
N ARG A 152 -35.17 -21.79 -6.57
CA ARG A 152 -35.79 -22.98 -6.02
C ARG A 152 -36.81 -22.51 -4.98
N ARG A 153 -38.10 -22.49 -5.33
CA ARG A 153 -39.28 -22.83 -4.51
C ARG A 153 -40.53 -22.07 -4.95
N GLN A 154 -41.57 -22.83 -5.28
CA GLN A 154 -42.86 -22.89 -4.57
C GLN A 154 -43.64 -24.09 -5.15
N ARG A 155 -43.91 -25.15 -4.36
CA ARG A 155 -45.16 -25.38 -3.59
C ARG A 155 -46.36 -25.49 -4.54
N THR A 156 -47.08 -26.62 -4.64
CA THR A 156 -48.01 -27.12 -3.61
C THR A 156 -48.79 -28.36 -4.09
N ARG A 157 -49.21 -29.19 -3.12
CA ARG A 157 -50.47 -29.96 -3.02
C ARG A 157 -50.81 -31.02 -4.09
N THR A 158 -50.91 -32.27 -3.63
CA THR A 158 -52.22 -32.95 -3.59
C THR A 158 -52.19 -34.10 -2.57
N ALA A 159 -53.21 -34.13 -1.72
CA ALA A 159 -53.55 -35.23 -0.83
C ALA A 159 -54.84 -35.87 -1.38
N ALA A 160 -54.84 -37.20 -1.47
CA ALA A 160 -55.98 -38.14 -1.53
C ALA A 160 -55.32 -39.49 -1.87
N GLY A 161 -55.30 -40.52 -1.04
CA GLY A 161 -56.39 -41.07 -0.26
C GLY A 161 -56.90 -42.28 -1.03
N GLU A 162 -56.48 -43.50 -0.64
CA GLU A 162 -57.30 -44.72 -0.75
C GLU A 162 -56.52 -45.93 -0.19
N ARG A 163 -57.00 -46.44 0.95
CA ARG A 163 -57.01 -47.86 1.29
C ARG A 163 -58.44 -48.32 1.08
N LEU A 164 -58.68 -49.42 0.38
CA LEU A 164 -59.62 -50.48 0.78
C LEU A 164 -59.67 -51.61 -0.27
N HIS A 165 -59.56 -52.83 0.28
CA HIS A 165 -59.75 -54.17 -0.28
C HIS A 165 -58.59 -54.80 -1.09
#